data_AF-A0A081GLV7-F1
#
_entry.id   AF-A0A081GLV7-F1
#
_cell.length_a   1.000
_cell.length_b   1.000
_cell.length_c   1.000
_cell.angle_alpha   90.00
_cell.angle_beta   90.00
_cell.angle_gamma   90.00
#
_symmetry.space_group_name_H-M   'P 1'
#
loop_
_entity.id
_entity.type
_entity.pdbx_description
1 polymer ?
#
loop_
_entity_poly.entity_id
_entity_poly.type
_entity_poly.pdbx_seq_one_letter_code
_entity_poly.pdbx_strand_id
1 'polypeptide(L)'
;MVVLPPTTDFPPDPEPLSREELNRVYLQLRNCYKSSMRSRGQHRSLAARARGETAQLRQRLLDLAAREASVRTDIYQMLEIVTAIAGDLEDAGDDLVNEFGRYKLGGKSYQGGSFLGGLVQAVIRFINRWTRTRERVVQLDRKRQEFLEKTGGLPPGGTEGHGPAH
;
A
#
# COMPACT_ATOMS: atom_id res chain seq x y z
N MET A 1 -44.31 6.17 7.92
CA MET A 1 -44.22 6.42 6.46
C MET A 1 -45.47 7.17 6.04
N VAL A 2 -45.35 8.38 5.48
CA VAL A 2 -46.51 9.08 4.90
C VAL A 2 -46.63 8.61 3.46
N VAL A 3 -47.63 7.76 3.19
CA VAL A 3 -47.96 7.29 1.84
C VAL A 3 -48.59 8.47 1.10
N LEU A 4 -47.97 8.92 0.02
CA LEU A 4 -48.54 9.95 -0.85
C LEU A 4 -49.60 9.32 -1.75
N PRO A 5 -50.78 9.95 -1.92
CA PRO A 5 -51.85 9.39 -2.74
C PRO A 5 -51.45 9.33 -4.23
N PRO A 6 -51.97 8.36 -5.01
CA PRO A 6 -51.75 8.25 -6.45
C PRO A 6 -52.24 9.49 -7.20
N THR A 7 -51.48 9.99 -8.16
CA THR A 7 -51.84 11.20 -8.95
C THR A 7 -52.85 10.93 -10.07
N THR A 8 -53.30 9.69 -10.22
CA THR A 8 -54.17 9.22 -11.32
C THR A 8 -55.67 9.31 -11.04
N ASP A 9 -56.09 9.39 -9.78
CA ASP A 9 -57.51 9.47 -9.39
C ASP A 9 -57.91 10.91 -9.01
N PHE A 10 -57.78 11.85 -9.95
CA PHE A 10 -58.43 13.15 -9.83
C PHE A 10 -59.83 13.06 -10.46
N PRO A 11 -60.91 13.26 -9.69
CA PRO A 11 -62.26 13.19 -10.24
C PRO A 11 -62.46 14.29 -11.31
N PRO A 12 -63.15 13.97 -12.43
CA PRO A 12 -63.38 14.92 -13.52
C PRO A 12 -64.28 16.10 -13.13
N ASP A 13 -65.08 15.96 -12.07
CA ASP A 13 -65.86 17.03 -11.46
C ASP A 13 -65.53 17.09 -9.95
N PRO A 14 -64.76 18.09 -9.48
CA PRO A 14 -64.54 18.27 -8.06
C PRO A 14 -65.84 18.72 -7.39
N GLU A 15 -66.24 18.00 -6.34
CA GLU A 15 -67.36 18.41 -5.48
C GLU A 15 -67.13 19.86 -5.01
N PRO A 16 -68.15 20.75 -5.07
CA PRO A 16 -67.98 22.16 -4.78
C PRO A 16 -67.70 22.36 -3.29
N LEU A 17 -66.41 22.35 -2.94
CA LEU A 17 -65.94 22.68 -1.60
C LEU A 17 -66.28 24.13 -1.26
N SER A 18 -66.65 24.36 0.00
CA SER A 18 -66.78 25.72 0.51
C SER A 18 -65.45 26.47 0.38
N ARG A 19 -65.51 27.79 0.21
CA ARG A 19 -64.32 28.63 0.03
C ARG A 19 -63.34 28.48 1.20
N GLU A 20 -63.86 28.35 2.42
CA GLU A 20 -63.09 28.10 3.63
C GLU A 20 -62.34 26.76 3.59
N GLU A 21 -63.00 25.67 3.16
CA GLU A 21 -62.37 24.35 3.06
C GLU A 21 -61.31 24.31 1.97
N LEU A 22 -61.57 24.93 0.82
CA LEU A 22 -60.61 25.03 -0.28
C LEU A 22 -59.33 25.77 0.17
N ASN A 23 -59.49 26.87 0.92
CA ASN A 23 -58.37 27.60 1.51
C ASN A 23 -57.61 26.76 2.54
N ARG A 24 -58.31 26.01 3.40
CA ARG A 24 -57.68 25.14 4.40
C ARG A 24 -56.83 24.06 3.75
N VAL A 25 -57.38 23.38 2.75
CA VAL A 25 -56.69 22.31 2.00
C VAL A 25 -55.49 22.87 1.25
N TYR A 26 -55.64 24.01 0.57
CA TYR A 26 -54.53 24.66 -0.13
C TYR A 26 -53.38 25.04 0.82
N LEU A 27 -53.69 25.62 1.99
CA LEU A 27 -52.67 25.98 2.99
C LEU A 27 -51.96 24.75 3.56
N GLN A 28 -52.68 23.66 3.83
CA GLN A 28 -52.08 22.39 4.24
C GLN A 28 -51.14 21.84 3.15
N LEU A 29 -51.60 21.78 1.90
CA LEU A 29 -50.81 21.26 0.78
C LEU A 29 -49.54 22.11 0.57
N ARG A 30 -49.67 23.44 0.64
CA ARG A 30 -48.55 24.39 0.55
C ARG A 30 -47.54 24.17 1.68
N ASN A 31 -47.99 23.89 2.90
CA ASN A 31 -47.11 23.61 4.04
C ASN A 31 -46.40 22.26 3.90
N CYS A 32 -47.11 21.22 3.47
CA CYS A 32 -46.52 19.91 3.16
C CYS A 32 -45.46 20.01 2.05
N TYR A 33 -45.75 20.74 0.98
CA TYR A 33 -44.81 20.97 -0.12
C TYR A 33 -43.55 21.72 0.35
N LYS A 34 -43.71 22.81 1.12
CA LYS A 34 -42.57 23.55 1.71
C LYS A 34 -41.70 22.65 2.59
N SER A 35 -42.32 21.82 3.43
CA SER A 35 -41.61 20.88 4.30
C SER A 35 -40.83 19.84 3.49
N SER A 36 -41.48 19.24 2.48
CA SER A 36 -40.86 18.28 1.57
C SER A 36 -39.65 18.87 0.83
N MET A 37 -39.78 20.09 0.30
CA MET A 37 -38.67 20.77 -0.39
C MET A 37 -37.49 21.06 0.52
N ARG A 38 -37.71 21.47 1.78
CA ARG A 38 -36.62 21.62 2.77
C ARG A 38 -35.93 20.30 3.07
N SER A 39 -36.70 19.24 3.31
CA SER A 39 -36.17 17.90 3.58
C SER A 39 -35.32 17.42 2.39
N ARG A 40 -35.80 17.55 1.16
CA ARG A 40 -35.04 17.20 -0.05
C ARG A 40 -33.75 18.03 -0.18
N GLY A 41 -33.80 19.32 0.14
CA GLY A 41 -32.62 20.19 0.17
C GLY A 41 -31.57 19.71 1.19
N GLN A 42 -32.01 19.39 2.41
CA GLN A 42 -31.14 18.84 3.45
C GLN A 42 -30.53 17.50 3.05
N HIS A 43 -31.33 16.56 2.54
CA HIS A 43 -30.83 15.27 2.05
C HIS A 43 -29.83 15.43 0.89
N ARG A 44 -30.08 16.36 -0.05
CA ARG A 44 -29.13 16.65 -1.13
C ARG A 44 -27.83 17.22 -0.59
N SER A 45 -27.90 18.15 0.36
CA SER A 45 -26.70 18.74 0.99
C SER A 45 -25.88 17.69 1.75
N LEU A 46 -26.55 16.85 2.55
CA LEU A 46 -25.92 15.74 3.27
C LEU A 46 -25.30 14.72 2.30
N ALA A 47 -26.00 14.36 1.23
CA ALA A 47 -25.47 13.46 0.20
C ALA A 47 -24.26 14.06 -0.54
N ALA A 48 -24.28 15.37 -0.82
CA ALA A 48 -23.15 16.06 -1.42
C ALA A 48 -21.93 16.08 -0.49
N ARG A 49 -22.16 16.36 0.80
CA ARG A 49 -21.12 16.32 1.83
C ARG A 49 -20.52 14.92 1.98
N ALA A 50 -21.36 13.89 2.10
CA ALA A 50 -20.93 12.50 2.19
C ALA A 50 -20.11 12.08 0.95
N ARG A 51 -20.53 12.49 -0.25
CA ARG A 51 -19.73 12.27 -1.48
C ARG A 51 -18.37 12.94 -1.41
N GLY A 52 -18.31 14.20 -0.95
CA GLY A 52 -17.05 14.92 -0.75
C GLY A 52 -16.11 14.20 0.23
N GLU A 53 -16.64 13.77 1.38
CA GLU A 53 -15.89 13.02 2.40
C GLU A 53 -15.40 11.66 1.85
N THR A 54 -16.24 10.93 1.11
CA THR A 54 -15.84 9.66 0.48
C THR A 54 -14.77 9.85 -0.61
N ALA A 55 -14.82 10.95 -1.38
CA ALA A 55 -13.82 11.27 -2.38
C ALA A 55 -12.46 11.59 -1.72
N GLN A 56 -12.47 12.36 -0.63
CA GLN A 56 -11.27 12.64 0.16
C GLN A 56 -10.68 11.35 0.75
N LEU A 57 -11.52 10.47 1.31
CA LEU A 57 -11.08 9.18 1.84
C LEU A 57 -10.47 8.30 0.75
N ARG A 58 -11.12 8.22 -0.42
CA ARG A 58 -10.60 7.47 -1.58
C ARG A 58 -9.23 7.98 -1.99
N GLN A 59 -9.05 9.30 -2.07
CA GLN A 59 -7.76 9.87 -2.42
C GLN A 59 -6.68 9.50 -1.39
N ARG A 60 -6.99 9.61 -0.09
CA ARG A 60 -6.06 9.20 0.98
C ARG A 60 -5.67 7.72 0.90
N LEU A 61 -6.63 6.84 0.58
CA LEU A 61 -6.35 5.41 0.41
C LEU A 61 -5.47 5.13 -0.80
N LEU A 62 -5.69 5.83 -1.92
CA LEU A 62 -4.82 5.73 -3.09
C LEU A 62 -3.41 6.23 -2.80
N ASP A 63 -3.28 7.35 -2.09
CA ASP A 63 -1.98 7.89 -1.69
C ASP A 63 -1.25 6.92 -0.74
N LEU A 64 -1.98 6.27 0.18
CA LEU A 64 -1.43 5.26 1.07
C LEU A 64 -0.97 4.02 0.29
N ALA A 65 -1.79 3.51 -0.62
CA ALA A 65 -1.44 2.36 -1.46
C ALA A 65 -0.22 2.64 -2.35
N ALA A 66 -0.10 3.85 -2.91
CA ALA A 66 1.06 4.26 -3.69
C ALA A 66 2.34 4.31 -2.82
N ARG A 67 2.23 4.77 -1.57
CA ARG A 67 3.34 4.74 -0.60
C ARG A 67 3.75 3.31 -0.27
N GLU A 68 2.79 2.41 0.00
CA GLU A 68 3.08 0.99 0.28
C GLU A 68 3.74 0.29 -0.90
N ALA A 69 3.27 0.55 -2.12
CA ALA A 69 3.89 0.01 -3.34
C ALA A 69 5.34 0.49 -3.49
N SER A 70 5.61 1.77 -3.18
CA SER A 70 6.96 2.34 -3.20
C SER A 70 7.87 1.66 -2.16
N VAL A 71 7.42 1.55 -0.91
CA VAL A 71 8.15 0.89 0.18
C VAL A 71 8.46 -0.57 -0.16
N ARG A 72 7.47 -1.29 -0.71
CA ARG A 72 7.65 -2.70 -1.13
C ARG A 72 8.70 -2.83 -2.23
N THR A 73 8.73 -1.90 -3.18
CA THR A 73 9.72 -1.88 -4.25
C THR A 73 11.13 -1.69 -3.69
N ASP A 74 11.32 -0.75 -2.76
CA ASP A 74 12.62 -0.50 -2.12
C ASP A 74 13.12 -1.74 -1.34
N ILE A 75 12.21 -2.43 -0.63
CA ILE A 75 12.53 -3.68 0.10
C ILE A 75 12.99 -4.77 -0.86
N TYR A 76 12.30 -4.98 -1.98
CA TYR A 76 12.70 -6.01 -2.95
C TYR A 76 14.05 -5.70 -3.60
N GLN A 77 14.34 -4.44 -3.88
CA GLN A 77 15.66 -4.05 -4.40
C GLN A 77 16.78 -4.30 -3.39
N MET A 78 16.55 -4.04 -2.10
CA MET A 78 17.51 -4.39 -1.06
C MET A 78 17.69 -5.92 -0.95
N LEU A 79 16.60 -6.68 -1.02
CA LEU A 79 16.64 -8.14 -1.01
C LEU A 79 17.45 -8.70 -2.17
N GLU A 80 17.25 -8.19 -3.39
CA GLU A 80 18.01 -8.58 -4.59
C GLU A 80 19.53 -8.42 -4.38
N ILE A 81 19.96 -7.29 -3.79
CA ILE A 81 21.38 -7.05 -3.49
C ILE A 81 21.89 -8.06 -2.45
N VAL A 82 21.12 -8.32 -1.39
CA VAL A 82 21.48 -9.31 -0.35
C VAL A 82 21.61 -10.72 -0.95
N THR A 83 20.66 -11.12 -1.80
CA THR A 83 20.70 -12.44 -2.47
C THR A 83 21.92 -12.56 -3.38
N ALA A 84 22.25 -11.50 -4.13
CA ALA A 84 23.45 -11.49 -4.97
C ALA A 84 24.75 -11.59 -4.16
N ILE A 85 24.82 -10.92 -3.00
CA ILE A 85 25.96 -11.01 -2.07
C ILE A 85 26.10 -12.43 -1.51
N ALA A 86 24.98 -13.04 -1.10
CA ALA A 86 24.97 -14.39 -0.55
C ALA A 86 25.45 -15.42 -1.59
N GLY A 87 24.95 -15.33 -2.84
CA GLY A 87 25.38 -16.20 -3.93
C GLY A 87 26.88 -16.06 -4.26
N ASP A 88 27.39 -14.83 -4.36
CA ASP A 88 28.83 -14.62 -4.62
C ASP A 88 29.72 -15.25 -3.54
N LEU A 89 29.28 -15.19 -2.27
CA LEU A 89 30.01 -15.74 -1.13
C LEU A 89 29.92 -17.26 -1.05
N GLU A 90 28.75 -17.81 -1.34
CA GLU A 90 28.53 -19.26 -1.44
C GLU A 90 29.42 -19.86 -2.54
N ASP A 91 29.37 -19.31 -3.75
CA ASP A 91 30.20 -19.75 -4.88
C ASP A 91 31.70 -19.64 -4.56
N ALA A 92 32.12 -18.56 -3.91
CA ALA A 92 33.52 -18.37 -3.52
C ALA A 92 33.95 -19.33 -2.39
N GLY A 93 33.05 -19.65 -1.47
CA GLY A 93 33.25 -20.63 -0.42
C GLY A 93 33.37 -22.04 -0.97
N ASP A 94 32.49 -22.42 -1.89
CA ASP A 94 32.50 -23.72 -2.57
C ASP A 94 33.79 -23.94 -3.36
N ASP A 95 34.23 -22.93 -4.12
CA ASP A 95 35.50 -22.96 -4.86
C ASP A 95 36.69 -23.21 -3.91
N LEU A 96 36.71 -22.55 -2.74
CA LEU A 96 37.76 -22.73 -1.74
C LEU A 96 37.72 -24.11 -1.09
N VAL A 97 36.54 -24.58 -0.67
CA VAL A 97 36.37 -25.88 -0.02
C VAL A 97 36.75 -27.01 -0.96
N ASN A 98 36.36 -26.92 -2.24
CA ASN A 98 36.68 -27.90 -3.26
C ASN A 98 38.18 -27.99 -3.53
N GLU A 99 38.86 -26.86 -3.76
CA GLU A 99 40.31 -26.86 -3.99
C GLU A 99 41.12 -27.24 -2.74
N PHE A 100 40.64 -26.89 -1.55
CA PHE A 100 41.25 -27.34 -0.30
C PHE A 100 41.09 -28.86 -0.10
N GLY A 101 39.94 -29.43 -0.45
CA GLY A 101 39.72 -30.87 -0.46
C GLY A 101 40.68 -31.60 -1.42
N ARG A 102 40.84 -31.06 -2.64
CA ARG A 102 41.81 -31.56 -3.63
C ARG A 102 43.25 -31.48 -3.13
N TYR A 103 43.63 -30.38 -2.50
CA TYR A 103 44.94 -30.22 -1.87
C TYR A 103 45.19 -31.26 -0.77
N LYS A 104 44.23 -31.47 0.14
CA LYS A 104 44.35 -32.48 1.20
C LYS A 104 44.48 -33.91 0.67
N LEU A 105 43.74 -34.26 -0.39
CA LEU A 105 43.84 -35.57 -1.04
C LEU A 105 45.16 -35.71 -1.81
N GLY A 106 45.55 -34.66 -2.53
CA GLY A 106 46.79 -34.57 -3.30
C GLY A 106 48.05 -34.60 -2.44
N GLY A 107 48.00 -34.24 -1.16
CA GLY A 107 49.10 -34.42 -0.20
C GLY A 107 49.31 -35.86 0.28
N LYS A 108 48.35 -36.76 0.02
CA LYS A 108 48.48 -38.21 0.29
C LYS A 108 49.12 -38.97 -0.89
N SER A 109 48.96 -38.46 -2.11
CA SER A 109 49.67 -38.90 -3.31
C SER A 109 50.93 -38.05 -3.52
N TYR A 110 52.02 -38.57 -4.06
CA TYR A 110 53.28 -37.82 -4.26
C TYR A 110 53.23 -36.79 -5.42
N GLN A 111 52.11 -36.05 -5.56
CA GLN A 111 51.81 -35.04 -6.58
C GLN A 111 51.52 -33.64 -5.98
N GLY A 112 52.01 -33.37 -4.77
CA GLY A 112 51.61 -32.20 -3.95
C GLY A 112 51.86 -30.80 -4.54
N GLY A 113 52.67 -30.65 -5.61
CA GLY A 113 52.96 -29.36 -6.23
C GLY A 113 51.84 -28.79 -7.12
N SER A 114 51.08 -29.65 -7.81
CA SER A 114 50.02 -29.19 -8.74
C SER A 114 48.78 -28.64 -8.02
N PHE A 115 48.45 -29.21 -6.86
CA PHE A 115 47.23 -28.86 -6.12
C PHE A 115 47.37 -27.56 -5.30
N LEU A 116 48.60 -27.19 -4.94
CA LEU A 116 48.91 -25.91 -4.30
C LEU A 116 48.59 -24.72 -5.23
N GLY A 117 48.84 -24.87 -6.54
CA GLY A 117 48.49 -23.85 -7.54
C GLY A 117 46.98 -23.61 -7.65
N GLY A 118 46.18 -24.69 -7.62
CA GLY A 118 44.70 -24.61 -7.64
C GLY A 118 44.13 -23.90 -6.42
N LEU A 119 44.65 -24.24 -5.23
CA LEU A 119 44.26 -23.59 -3.97
C LEU A 119 44.64 -22.10 -3.94
N VAL A 120 45.86 -21.75 -4.36
CA VAL A 120 46.31 -20.35 -4.46
C VAL A 120 45.43 -19.57 -5.43
N GLN A 121 45.08 -20.13 -6.59
CA GLN A 121 44.15 -19.49 -7.53
C GLN A 121 42.73 -19.36 -6.96
N ALA A 122 42.24 -20.32 -6.18
CA ALA A 122 40.94 -20.20 -5.50
C ALA A 122 40.95 -19.07 -4.47
N VAL A 123 42.03 -18.91 -3.70
CA VAL A 123 42.20 -17.79 -2.76
C VAL A 123 42.26 -16.46 -3.49
N ILE A 124 42.99 -16.35 -4.60
CA ILE A 124 43.02 -15.13 -5.43
C ILE A 124 41.62 -14.81 -5.98
N ARG A 125 40.89 -15.81 -6.48
CA ARG A 125 39.51 -15.65 -6.96
C ARG A 125 38.56 -15.21 -5.83
N PHE A 126 38.71 -15.78 -4.64
CA PHE A 126 37.96 -15.38 -3.45
C PHE A 126 38.23 -13.91 -3.10
N ILE A 127 39.49 -13.48 -3.04
CA ILE A 127 39.84 -12.08 -2.74
C ILE A 127 39.24 -11.11 -3.78
N ASN A 128 39.31 -11.47 -5.06
CA ASN A 128 38.73 -10.68 -6.14
C ASN A 128 37.20 -10.62 -6.06
N ARG A 129 36.52 -11.74 -5.77
CA ARG A 129 35.06 -11.78 -5.55
C ARG A 129 34.67 -10.99 -4.31
N TRP A 130 35.36 -11.19 -3.19
CA TRP A 130 35.15 -10.45 -1.95
C TRP A 130 35.25 -8.93 -2.14
N THR A 131 36.22 -8.48 -2.95
CA THR A 131 36.37 -7.06 -3.26
C THR A 131 35.13 -6.50 -3.97
N ARG A 132 34.57 -7.25 -4.92
CA ARG A 132 33.31 -6.88 -5.61
C ARG A 132 32.09 -6.98 -4.69
N THR A 133 32.02 -8.02 -3.85
CA THR A 133 30.95 -8.18 -2.86
C THR A 133 30.96 -7.03 -1.85
N ARG A 134 32.14 -6.54 -1.46
CA ARG A 134 32.28 -5.37 -0.59
C ARG A 134 31.66 -4.11 -1.20
N GLU A 135 31.83 -3.89 -2.51
CA GLU A 135 31.15 -2.80 -3.22
C GLU A 135 29.63 -2.94 -3.16
N ARG A 136 29.11 -4.16 -3.34
CA ARG A 136 27.67 -4.45 -3.20
C ARG A 136 27.15 -4.22 -1.78
N VAL A 137 27.95 -4.54 -0.75
CA VAL A 137 27.61 -4.24 0.66
C VAL A 137 27.51 -2.73 0.90
N VAL A 138 28.42 -1.95 0.33
CA VAL A 138 28.35 -0.48 0.41
C VAL A 138 27.10 0.05 -0.29
N GLN A 139 26.74 -0.51 -1.45
CA GLN A 139 25.49 -0.17 -2.14
C GLN A 139 24.25 -0.51 -1.32
N LEU A 140 24.25 -1.68 -0.65
CA LEU A 140 23.17 -2.08 0.25
C LEU A 140 23.03 -1.11 1.42
N ASP A 141 24.13 -0.73 2.07
CA ASP A 141 24.08 0.18 3.21
C ASP A 141 23.62 1.58 2.79
N ARG A 142 24.05 2.05 1.62
CA ARG A 142 23.54 3.29 1.04
C ARG A 142 22.03 3.22 0.78
N LYS A 143 21.53 2.16 0.13
CA LYS A 143 20.09 1.97 -0.09
C LYS A 143 19.30 1.87 1.21
N ARG A 144 19.87 1.21 2.23
CA ARG A 144 19.29 1.14 3.56
C ARG A 144 19.19 2.52 4.19
N GLN A 145 20.23 3.36 4.08
CA GLN A 145 20.20 4.74 4.56
C GLN A 145 19.14 5.58 3.83
N GLU A 146 19.11 5.52 2.49
CA GLU A 146 18.10 6.19 1.66
C GLU A 146 16.68 5.74 2.05
N PHE A 147 16.48 4.45 2.31
CA PHE A 147 15.21 3.90 2.80
C PHE A 147 14.86 4.42 4.20
N LEU A 148 15.82 4.47 5.13
CA LEU A 148 15.61 4.98 6.49
C LEU A 148 15.34 6.48 6.51
N GLU A 149 15.94 7.28 5.63
CA GLU A 149 15.64 8.71 5.49
C GLU A 149 14.23 8.92 4.93
N LYS A 150 13.88 8.15 3.89
CA LYS A 150 12.53 8.17 3.28
C LYS A 150 11.45 7.72 4.25
N THR A 151 11.75 6.77 5.14
CA THR A 151 10.79 6.22 6.12
C THR A 151 10.82 6.94 7.48
N GLY A 152 11.94 7.53 7.88
CA GLY A 152 12.13 8.22 9.16
C GLY A 152 11.62 9.67 9.19
N GLY A 153 11.44 10.31 8.04
CA GLY A 153 10.75 11.61 7.92
C GLY A 153 9.22 11.51 7.90
N LEU A 154 8.66 10.30 7.98
CA LEU A 154 7.21 10.07 8.02
C LEU A 154 6.74 9.99 9.48
N PRO A 155 5.67 10.71 9.87
CA PRO A 155 5.11 10.55 11.20
C PRO A 155 4.69 9.09 11.39
N PRO A 156 4.86 8.53 12.61
CA PRO A 156 4.42 7.16 12.89
C PRO A 156 2.96 7.06 12.47
N GLY A 157 2.65 6.06 11.64
CA GLY A 157 1.28 5.78 11.22
C GLY A 157 0.42 5.69 12.47
N GLY A 158 -0.39 6.72 12.72
CA GLY A 158 -1.23 6.85 13.89
C GLY A 158 -2.28 5.76 13.89
N THR A 159 -1.94 4.60 14.42
CA THR A 159 -2.88 3.65 14.99
C THR A 159 -3.26 4.13 16.38
N GLU A 160 -3.86 5.32 16.48
CA GLU A 160 -4.69 5.66 17.62
C GLU A 160 -6.14 5.42 17.19
N GLY A 161 -6.61 4.21 17.49
CA GLY A 161 -8.02 3.88 17.44
C GLY A 161 -8.77 4.75 18.44
N HIS A 162 -9.28 5.88 17.99
CA HIS A 162 -10.31 6.61 18.72
C HIS A 162 -11.64 5.87 18.49
N GLY A 163 -11.86 4.82 19.28
CA GLY A 163 -13.19 4.24 19.44
C GLY A 163 -14.09 5.28 20.11
N PRO A 164 -15.32 5.49 19.64
CA PRO A 164 -16.23 6.41 20.30
C PRO A 164 -16.59 5.84 21.67
N ALA A 165 -16.32 6.61 22.73
CA ALA A 165 -16.87 6.35 24.05
C ALA A 165 -18.39 6.59 23.99
N HIS A 166 -19.14 5.51 24.16
CA HIS A 166 -20.56 5.52 24.52
C HIS A 166 -20.71 4.84 25.88
#